data_AF-A0A7W8DKR5-F1
#
_entry.id   AF-A0A7W8DKR5-F1
#
_cell.length_a   1.000
_cell.length_b   1.000
_cell.length_c   1.000
_cell.angle_alpha   90.00
_cell.angle_beta   90.00
_cell.angle_gamma   90.00
#
_symmetry.space_group_name_H-M   'P 1'
#
loop_
_entity.id
_entity.type
_entity.pdbx_description
1 polymer ?
#
loop_
_entity_poly.entity_id
_entity_poly.type
_entity_poly.pdbx_seq_one_letter_code
_entity_poly.pdbx_strand_id
1 'polypeptide(L)'
;MASSLASAAIREFELTLDEIDSSVRFAALASKLRPRLSPVVNREYLHGDLEQLVKAFTEFKDVNTAHLCRGLIVVISGAFEKLVRRIVEESVIHINSSAPKFDELSQSIRVQNIFFTGRALCSFKEPPDHLSIDTQKLSAQLASCNLGASTFTLNAEAFAMFITNLTPAHLSEVFRSIGITLDWDYFGRIKTFEAMFGTKGPRATGTAASNKLGELIRIRNRISHTGENSSGVDENTVNSYVAFFRIFSPNLIDLVEAKLPKVKPIGPKKS
;
A
#
# COMPACT_ATOMS: atom_id res chain seq x y z
N MET A 1 9.91 -22.27 -8.43
CA MET A 1 9.86 -21.02 -7.63
C MET A 1 8.49 -20.96 -7.01
N ALA A 2 8.39 -20.97 -5.68
CA ALA A 2 7.09 -20.81 -5.03
C ALA A 2 6.54 -19.42 -5.40
N SER A 3 5.31 -19.36 -5.90
CA SER A 3 4.60 -18.10 -6.10
C SER A 3 4.50 -17.41 -4.75
N SER A 4 5.05 -16.20 -4.62
CA SER A 4 4.88 -15.42 -3.39
C SER A 4 3.40 -15.06 -3.20
N LEU A 5 2.96 -15.03 -1.95
CA LEU A 5 1.59 -14.81 -1.48
C LEU A 5 0.95 -13.57 -2.11
N ALA A 6 1.78 -12.55 -2.36
CA ALA A 6 1.36 -11.25 -2.86
C ALA A 6 2.12 -10.81 -4.13
N SER A 7 2.63 -11.75 -4.94
CA SER A 7 3.46 -11.45 -6.13
C SER A 7 2.81 -10.50 -7.14
N ALA A 8 1.50 -10.65 -7.41
CA ALA A 8 0.76 -9.71 -8.25
C ALA A 8 0.60 -8.34 -7.58
N ALA A 9 0.31 -8.32 -6.27
CA ALA A 9 0.09 -7.10 -5.52
C ALA A 9 1.35 -6.22 -5.42
N ILE A 10 2.50 -6.84 -5.16
CA ILE A 10 3.78 -6.12 -5.11
C ILE A 10 4.13 -5.57 -6.49
N ARG A 11 3.88 -6.33 -7.56
CA ARG A 11 4.13 -5.88 -8.93
C ARG A 11 3.27 -4.68 -9.30
N GLU A 12 1.98 -4.70 -8.97
CA GLU A 12 1.09 -3.54 -9.17
C GLU A 12 1.57 -2.31 -8.40
N PHE A 13 2.02 -2.50 -7.16
CA PHE A 13 2.55 -1.43 -6.33
C PHE A 13 3.85 -0.87 -6.91
N GLU A 14 4.79 -1.72 -7.34
CA GLU A 14 6.04 -1.31 -7.97
C GLU A 14 5.81 -0.54 -9.28
N LEU A 15 4.89 -1.01 -10.13
CA LEU A 15 4.49 -0.29 -11.34
C LEU A 15 3.95 1.10 -11.01
N THR A 16 3.14 1.22 -9.95
CA THR A 16 2.65 2.52 -9.48
C THR A 16 3.80 3.42 -9.02
N LEU A 17 4.80 2.88 -8.32
CA LEU A 17 5.99 3.65 -7.92
C LEU A 17 6.81 4.11 -9.13
N ASP A 18 6.91 3.30 -10.18
CA ASP A 18 7.61 3.63 -11.43
C ASP A 18 6.89 4.72 -12.24
N GLU A 19 5.56 4.69 -12.28
CA GLU A 19 4.73 5.75 -12.87
C GLU A 19 4.91 7.07 -12.13
N ILE A 20 5.00 7.02 -10.79
CA ILE A 20 5.24 8.20 -9.95
C ILE A 20 6.63 8.77 -10.19
N ASP A 21 7.68 7.95 -10.16
CA ASP A 21 9.07 8.37 -10.46
C ASP A 21 9.16 8.99 -11.87
N SER A 22 8.50 8.37 -12.86
CA SER A 22 8.43 8.88 -14.23
C SER A 22 7.73 10.25 -14.31
N SER A 23 6.62 10.41 -13.58
CA SER A 23 5.85 11.66 -13.53
C SER A 23 6.66 12.81 -12.90
N VAL A 24 7.37 12.53 -11.80
CA VAL A 24 8.26 13.50 -11.14
C VAL A 24 9.39 13.91 -12.08
N ARG A 25 10.08 12.94 -12.68
CA ARG A 25 11.19 13.20 -13.61
C ARG A 25 10.73 14.01 -14.82
N PHE A 26 9.59 13.67 -15.40
CA PHE A 26 9.01 14.42 -16.51
C PHE A 26 8.77 15.88 -16.11
N ALA A 27 8.11 16.13 -14.97
CA ALA A 27 7.85 17.48 -14.50
C ALA A 27 9.14 18.28 -14.21
N ALA A 28 10.15 17.63 -13.62
CA ALA A 28 11.45 18.22 -13.35
C ALA A 28 12.20 18.59 -14.64
N LEU A 29 12.23 17.67 -15.62
CA LEU A 29 12.88 17.90 -16.91
C LEU A 29 12.15 18.97 -17.72
N ALA A 30 10.81 18.95 -17.76
CA ALA A 30 10.01 19.97 -18.43
C ALA A 30 10.27 21.36 -17.83
N SER A 31 10.32 21.47 -16.50
CA SER A 31 10.60 22.73 -15.79
C SER A 31 12.01 23.26 -16.09
N LYS A 32 13.00 22.37 -16.25
CA LYS A 32 14.39 22.73 -16.62
C LYS A 32 14.51 23.08 -18.11
N LEU A 33 13.81 22.37 -18.99
CA LEU A 33 13.87 22.56 -20.44
C LEU A 33 13.20 23.86 -20.87
N ARG A 34 12.01 24.16 -20.32
CA ARG A 34 11.18 25.31 -20.68
C ARG A 34 11.94 26.64 -20.85
N PRO A 35 12.70 27.14 -19.85
CA PRO A 35 13.41 28.42 -19.98
C PRO A 35 14.56 28.38 -21.00
N ARG A 36 15.00 27.19 -21.42
CA ARG A 36 16.11 26.98 -22.37
C ARG A 36 15.63 26.71 -23.79
N LEU A 37 14.32 26.52 -23.98
CA LEU A 37 13.76 26.10 -25.26
C LEU A 37 13.70 27.25 -26.29
N SER A 38 13.38 28.46 -25.85
CA SER A 38 13.18 29.62 -26.74
C SER A 38 14.35 29.93 -27.69
N PRO A 39 15.63 29.89 -27.27
CA PRO A 39 16.76 30.17 -28.17
C PRO A 39 17.16 29.00 -29.09
N VAL A 40 16.71 27.77 -28.82
CA VAL A 40 17.10 26.57 -29.62
C VAL A 40 16.04 26.16 -30.63
N VAL A 41 14.84 26.70 -30.54
CA VAL A 41 13.76 26.38 -31.49
C VAL A 41 13.91 27.24 -32.74
N ASN A 42 14.08 26.58 -33.90
CA ASN A 42 14.11 27.26 -35.18
C ASN A 42 12.70 27.70 -35.58
N ARG A 43 12.43 29.00 -35.38
CA ARG A 43 11.12 29.60 -35.64
C ARG A 43 10.72 29.61 -37.10
N GLU A 44 11.69 29.52 -38.03
CA GLU A 44 11.40 29.51 -39.47
C GLU A 44 10.63 28.25 -39.90
N TYR A 45 10.70 27.17 -39.11
CA TYR A 45 10.00 25.91 -39.37
C TYR A 45 8.77 25.71 -38.48
N LEU A 46 8.46 26.67 -37.60
CA LEU A 46 7.26 26.63 -36.77
C LEU A 46 6.10 27.30 -37.50
N HIS A 47 5.07 26.54 -37.87
CA HIS A 47 3.86 27.07 -38.47
C HIS A 47 2.61 26.47 -37.83
N GLY A 48 1.52 27.23 -37.82
CA GLY A 48 0.21 26.78 -37.35
C GLY A 48 0.23 26.35 -35.88
N ASP A 49 -0.32 25.16 -35.61
CA ASP A 49 -0.51 24.63 -34.25
C ASP A 49 0.81 24.42 -33.48
N LEU A 50 1.91 24.10 -34.20
CA LEU A 50 3.19 23.84 -33.56
C LEU A 50 3.82 25.11 -32.98
N GLU A 51 3.68 26.23 -33.69
CA GLU A 51 4.12 27.54 -33.19
C GLU A 51 3.35 27.93 -31.93
N GLN A 52 2.03 27.73 -31.94
CA GLN A 52 1.16 28.00 -30.79
C GLN A 52 1.52 27.12 -29.60
N LEU A 53 1.81 25.84 -29.81
CA LEU A 53 2.21 24.91 -28.75
C LEU A 53 3.54 25.31 -28.09
N VAL A 54 4.57 25.62 -28.90
CA VAL A 54 5.88 26.04 -28.38
C VAL A 54 5.76 27.36 -27.61
N LYS A 55 4.99 28.31 -28.16
CA LYS A 55 4.70 29.58 -27.50
C LYS A 55 3.99 29.34 -26.17
N ALA A 56 2.91 28.55 -26.15
CA ALA A 56 2.17 28.22 -24.93
C ALA A 56 3.07 27.55 -23.88
N PHE A 57 3.89 26.58 -24.27
CA PHE A 57 4.79 25.88 -23.34
C PHE A 57 5.85 26.81 -22.75
N THR A 58 6.44 27.71 -23.55
CA THR A 58 7.49 28.64 -23.11
C THR A 58 6.96 29.82 -22.30
N GLU A 59 5.75 30.30 -22.60
CA GLU A 59 5.11 31.43 -21.91
C GLU A 59 4.43 31.03 -20.59
N PHE A 60 4.14 29.74 -20.38
CA PHE A 60 3.56 29.26 -19.12
C PHE A 60 4.59 29.44 -18.00
N LYS A 61 4.37 30.37 -17.05
CA LYS A 61 5.34 30.70 -15.98
C LYS A 61 5.10 29.92 -14.68
N ASP A 62 3.85 29.61 -14.38
CA ASP A 62 3.40 29.18 -13.04
C ASP A 62 3.09 27.67 -12.96
N VAL A 63 4.07 26.81 -13.27
CA VAL A 63 3.94 25.38 -12.91
C VAL A 63 4.31 25.25 -11.45
N ASN A 64 3.32 25.28 -10.57
CA ASN A 64 3.52 24.92 -9.18
C ASN A 64 3.64 23.38 -9.07
N THR A 65 4.85 22.88 -9.25
CA THR A 65 5.20 21.45 -9.14
C THR A 65 4.86 20.86 -7.77
N ALA A 66 4.67 21.70 -6.74
CA ALA A 66 4.24 21.24 -5.43
C ALA A 66 2.82 20.63 -5.48
N HIS A 67 1.90 21.15 -6.30
CA HIS A 67 0.55 20.55 -6.43
C HIS A 67 0.62 19.15 -7.03
N LEU A 68 1.43 18.97 -8.07
CA LEU A 68 1.70 17.65 -8.64
C LEU A 68 2.28 16.71 -7.56
N CYS A 69 3.32 17.16 -6.85
CA CYS A 69 3.97 16.35 -5.81
C CYS A 69 3.00 15.96 -4.68
N ARG A 70 2.11 16.88 -4.26
CA ARG A 70 1.04 16.58 -3.29
C ARG A 70 0.10 15.49 -3.80
N GLY A 71 -0.36 15.59 -5.05
CA GLY A 71 -1.16 14.55 -5.68
C GLY A 71 -0.46 13.20 -5.68
N LEU A 72 0.83 13.16 -6.03
CA LEU A 72 1.62 11.94 -6.04
C LEU A 72 1.79 11.33 -4.64
N ILE A 73 1.92 12.13 -3.57
CA ILE A 73 1.92 11.61 -2.19
C ILE A 73 0.61 10.89 -1.85
N VAL A 74 -0.53 11.45 -2.27
CA VAL A 74 -1.84 10.80 -2.08
C VAL A 74 -1.89 9.47 -2.83
N VAL A 75 -1.37 9.43 -4.07
CA VAL A 75 -1.27 8.18 -4.85
C VAL A 75 -0.39 7.14 -4.15
N ILE A 76 0.80 7.52 -3.65
CA ILE A 76 1.68 6.60 -2.88
C ILE A 76 0.92 6.01 -1.69
N SER A 77 0.24 6.86 -0.90
CA SER A 77 -0.53 6.42 0.26
C SER A 77 -1.64 5.45 -0.13
N GLY A 78 -2.41 5.75 -1.18
CA GLY A 78 -3.49 4.89 -1.65
C GLY A 78 -2.99 3.55 -2.22
N ALA A 79 -1.90 3.58 -2.98
CA ALA A 79 -1.25 2.38 -3.52
C ALA A 79 -0.73 1.46 -2.40
N PHE A 80 -0.15 2.05 -1.34
CA PHE A 80 0.30 1.28 -0.17
C PHE A 80 -0.89 0.69 0.62
N GLU A 81 -1.97 1.45 0.81
CA GLU A 81 -3.21 0.92 1.41
C GLU A 81 -3.76 -0.27 0.61
N LYS A 82 -3.81 -0.16 -0.72
CA LYS A 82 -4.23 -1.27 -1.61
C LYS A 82 -3.32 -2.48 -1.47
N LEU A 83 -2.00 -2.28 -1.43
CA LEU A 83 -1.03 -3.37 -1.22
C LEU A 83 -1.30 -4.12 0.09
N VAL A 84 -1.45 -3.39 1.21
CA VAL A 84 -1.68 -4.00 2.52
C VAL A 84 -3.03 -4.74 2.59
N ARG A 85 -4.09 -4.18 1.99
CA ARG A 85 -5.38 -4.89 1.84
C ARG A 85 -5.19 -6.24 1.16
N ARG A 86 -4.43 -6.26 0.06
CA ARG A 86 -4.18 -7.49 -0.68
C ARG A 86 -3.34 -8.50 0.09
N ILE A 87 -2.30 -8.04 0.80
CA ILE A 87 -1.51 -8.91 1.70
C ILE A 87 -2.40 -9.56 2.76
N VAL A 88 -3.31 -8.79 3.37
CA VAL A 88 -4.22 -9.28 4.40
C VAL A 88 -5.21 -10.29 3.84
N GLU A 89 -5.83 -10.01 2.70
CA GLU A 89 -6.75 -10.94 2.02
C GLU A 89 -6.08 -12.28 1.73
N GLU A 90 -4.94 -12.25 1.05
CA GLU A 90 -4.19 -13.46 0.68
C GLU A 90 -3.68 -14.21 1.93
N SER A 91 -3.31 -13.49 2.98
CA SER A 91 -2.94 -14.08 4.27
C SER A 91 -4.10 -14.82 4.93
N VAL A 92 -5.31 -14.25 4.92
CA VAL A 92 -6.51 -14.89 5.47
C VAL A 92 -6.90 -16.12 4.66
N ILE A 93 -6.80 -16.06 3.33
CA ILE A 93 -7.02 -17.21 2.43
C ILE A 93 -6.02 -18.33 2.76
N HIS A 94 -4.74 -17.98 2.93
CA HIS A 94 -3.70 -18.92 3.30
C HIS A 94 -3.96 -19.55 4.68
N ILE A 95 -4.32 -18.74 5.69
CA ILE A 95 -4.69 -19.22 7.02
C ILE A 95 -5.88 -20.19 6.95
N ASN A 96 -6.93 -19.83 6.19
CA ASN A 96 -8.10 -20.69 5.96
C ASN A 96 -7.69 -22.05 5.38
N SER A 97 -6.78 -22.08 4.41
CA SER A 97 -6.30 -23.31 3.77
C SER A 97 -5.36 -24.16 4.66
N SER A 98 -4.74 -23.55 5.68
CA SER A 98 -3.76 -24.22 6.54
C SER A 98 -4.38 -25.08 7.64
N ALA A 99 -5.67 -24.87 7.95
CA ALA A 99 -6.40 -25.55 9.01
C ALA A 99 -7.47 -26.50 8.42
N PRO A 100 -7.37 -27.83 8.66
CA PRO A 100 -8.35 -28.81 8.20
C PRO A 100 -9.76 -28.65 8.80
N LYS A 101 -9.85 -28.07 10.00
CA LYS A 101 -11.10 -27.82 10.71
C LYS A 101 -11.11 -26.41 11.27
N PHE A 102 -12.29 -25.83 11.38
CA PHE A 102 -12.44 -24.49 11.92
C PHE A 102 -11.87 -24.37 13.35
N ASP A 103 -11.99 -25.42 14.15
CA ASP A 103 -11.48 -25.48 15.53
C ASP A 103 -9.96 -25.51 15.65
N GLU A 104 -9.25 -25.86 14.58
CA GLU A 104 -7.79 -25.85 14.54
C GLU A 104 -7.23 -24.43 14.31
N LEU A 105 -8.08 -23.47 13.94
CA LEU A 105 -7.70 -22.06 13.92
C LEU A 105 -7.51 -21.52 15.35
N SER A 106 -6.58 -20.57 15.50
CA SER A 106 -6.42 -19.88 16.77
C SER A 106 -7.73 -19.18 17.15
N GLN A 107 -8.03 -19.13 18.46
CA GLN A 107 -9.21 -18.43 18.97
C GLN A 107 -9.25 -16.97 18.50
N SER A 108 -8.09 -16.31 18.44
CA SER A 108 -7.96 -14.94 17.93
C SER A 108 -8.52 -14.81 16.50
N ILE A 109 -8.09 -15.66 15.56
CA ILE A 109 -8.55 -15.61 14.16
C ILE A 109 -10.07 -15.84 14.07
N ARG A 110 -10.59 -16.82 14.83
CA ARG A 110 -12.03 -17.11 14.85
C ARG A 110 -12.84 -15.90 15.30
N VAL A 111 -12.42 -15.25 16.39
CA VAL A 111 -13.07 -14.04 16.92
C VAL A 111 -12.96 -12.88 15.94
N GLN A 112 -11.79 -12.66 15.33
CA GLN A 112 -11.59 -11.58 14.35
C GLN A 112 -12.45 -11.78 13.10
N ASN A 113 -12.60 -13.02 12.61
CA ASN A 113 -13.49 -13.31 11.49
C ASN A 113 -14.93 -12.92 11.79
N ILE A 114 -15.44 -13.27 12.97
CA ILE A 114 -16.80 -12.87 13.40
C ILE A 114 -16.90 -11.34 13.48
N PHE A 115 -15.93 -10.69 14.13
CA PHE A 115 -15.91 -9.24 14.33
C PHE A 115 -15.92 -8.46 13.01
N PHE A 116 -14.98 -8.75 12.09
CA PHE A 116 -14.88 -8.03 10.82
C PHE A 116 -16.06 -8.34 9.91
N THR A 117 -16.53 -9.59 9.87
CA THR A 117 -17.72 -9.92 9.08
C THR A 117 -18.95 -9.19 9.61
N GLY A 118 -19.15 -9.18 10.93
CA GLY A 118 -20.25 -8.44 11.56
C GLY A 118 -20.19 -6.95 11.25
N ARG A 119 -19.00 -6.34 11.32
CA ARG A 119 -18.79 -4.93 10.96
C ARG A 119 -19.09 -4.65 9.48
N ALA A 120 -18.64 -5.53 8.58
CA ALA A 120 -18.93 -5.43 7.15
C ALA A 120 -20.43 -5.52 6.89
N LEU A 121 -21.12 -6.47 7.51
CA LEU A 121 -22.57 -6.59 7.43
C LEU A 121 -23.25 -5.33 7.97
N CYS A 122 -22.89 -4.81 9.15
CA CYS A 122 -23.49 -3.57 9.67
C CYS A 122 -23.33 -2.35 8.74
N SER A 123 -22.31 -2.37 7.86
CA SER A 123 -22.04 -1.28 6.92
C SER A 123 -22.80 -1.41 5.60
N PHE A 124 -23.62 -2.45 5.39
CA PHE A 124 -24.30 -2.67 4.10
C PHE A 124 -25.26 -1.54 3.70
N LYS A 125 -25.86 -0.86 4.69
CA LYS A 125 -26.83 0.23 4.45
C LYS A 125 -26.14 1.52 4.01
N GLU A 126 -24.93 1.73 4.47
CA GLU A 126 -24.11 2.92 4.22
C GLU A 126 -22.68 2.44 3.91
N PRO A 127 -22.48 1.77 2.77
CA PRO A 127 -21.16 1.24 2.43
C PRO A 127 -20.16 2.40 2.25
N PRO A 128 -18.90 2.24 2.68
CA PRO A 128 -17.89 3.25 2.43
C PRO A 128 -17.67 3.41 0.92
N ASP A 129 -17.86 4.64 0.40
CA ASP A 129 -18.03 4.98 -1.02
C ASP A 129 -17.75 3.84 -2.02
N HIS A 130 -16.68 3.80 -2.79
CA HIS A 130 -16.14 2.70 -3.62
C HIS A 130 -16.27 1.17 -3.24
N LEU A 131 -17.03 0.72 -2.24
CA LEU A 131 -17.16 -0.71 -1.85
C LEU A 131 -18.53 -1.32 -2.16
N SER A 132 -18.52 -2.45 -2.88
CA SER A 132 -19.69 -3.32 -3.02
C SER A 132 -19.65 -4.44 -1.98
N ILE A 133 -20.64 -4.47 -1.08
CA ILE A 133 -20.74 -5.50 -0.03
C ILE A 133 -21.71 -6.59 -0.48
N ASP A 134 -21.19 -7.79 -0.77
CA ASP A 134 -22.02 -8.97 -1.00
C ASP A 134 -22.43 -9.59 0.34
N THR A 135 -23.56 -9.12 0.87
CA THR A 135 -24.07 -9.59 2.16
C THR A 135 -24.39 -11.08 2.15
N GLN A 136 -24.81 -11.65 1.01
CA GLN A 136 -25.16 -13.06 0.90
C GLN A 136 -23.91 -13.93 1.04
N LYS A 137 -22.84 -13.58 0.31
CA LYS A 137 -21.54 -14.25 0.43
C LYS A 137 -20.99 -14.15 1.86
N LEU A 138 -21.01 -12.95 2.46
CA LEU A 138 -20.51 -12.74 3.82
C LEU A 138 -21.26 -13.60 4.85
N SER A 139 -22.58 -13.62 4.78
CA SER A 139 -23.42 -14.43 5.68
C SER A 139 -23.21 -15.94 5.47
N ALA A 140 -23.10 -16.40 4.22
CA ALA A 140 -22.87 -17.81 3.92
C ALA A 140 -21.50 -18.30 4.44
N GLN A 141 -20.45 -17.50 4.23
CA GLN A 141 -19.11 -17.80 4.74
C GLN A 141 -19.10 -17.80 6.27
N LEU A 142 -19.74 -16.82 6.92
CA LEU A 142 -19.87 -16.82 8.38
C LEU A 142 -20.62 -18.04 8.92
N ALA A 143 -21.70 -18.44 8.25
CA ALA A 143 -22.48 -19.62 8.63
C ALA A 143 -21.70 -20.94 8.48
N SER A 144 -20.66 -20.98 7.64
CA SER A 144 -19.77 -22.15 7.52
C SER A 144 -18.79 -22.31 8.70
N CYS A 145 -18.57 -21.24 9.48
CA CYS A 145 -17.58 -21.17 10.54
C CYS A 145 -18.11 -21.68 11.90
N ASN A 146 -18.55 -22.94 11.95
CA ASN A 146 -19.03 -23.58 13.19
C ASN A 146 -17.95 -24.47 13.83
N LEU A 147 -18.04 -24.67 15.15
CA LEU A 147 -17.21 -25.66 15.82
C LEU A 147 -17.45 -27.05 15.23
N GLY A 148 -16.37 -27.80 15.01
CA GLY A 148 -16.38 -29.11 14.37
C GLY A 148 -16.43 -29.09 12.83
N ALA A 149 -16.64 -27.94 12.19
CA ALA A 149 -16.74 -27.86 10.74
C ALA A 149 -15.41 -28.23 10.05
N SER A 150 -15.47 -29.20 9.15
CA SER A 150 -14.37 -29.63 8.28
C SER A 150 -14.33 -28.87 6.94
N THR A 151 -15.39 -28.13 6.63
CA THR A 151 -15.47 -27.24 5.48
C THR A 151 -15.92 -25.88 6.00
N PHE A 152 -15.07 -24.88 5.86
CA PHE A 152 -15.35 -23.52 6.30
C PHE A 152 -14.62 -22.53 5.38
N THR A 153 -15.06 -21.27 5.40
CA THR A 153 -14.43 -20.20 4.63
C THR A 153 -14.43 -18.91 5.44
N LEU A 154 -13.25 -18.39 5.74
CA LEU A 154 -13.08 -17.08 6.36
C LEU A 154 -13.40 -15.96 5.36
N ASN A 155 -13.97 -14.85 5.86
CA ASN A 155 -14.30 -13.67 5.07
C ASN A 155 -13.05 -12.78 4.86
N ALA A 156 -12.14 -13.19 3.98
CA ALA A 156 -10.88 -12.47 3.72
C ALA A 156 -11.08 -10.98 3.39
N GLU A 157 -12.06 -10.67 2.54
CA GLU A 157 -12.42 -9.29 2.16
C GLU A 157 -12.84 -8.45 3.39
N ALA A 158 -13.52 -9.05 4.37
CA ALA A 158 -13.97 -8.34 5.57
C ALA A 158 -12.79 -7.88 6.45
N PHE A 159 -11.69 -8.64 6.51
CA PHE A 159 -10.47 -8.24 7.22
C PHE A 159 -9.81 -7.02 6.58
N ALA A 160 -9.90 -6.88 5.26
CA ALA A 160 -9.24 -5.82 4.50
C ALA A 160 -10.13 -4.57 4.27
N MET A 161 -11.45 -4.72 4.36
CA MET A 161 -12.44 -3.72 3.96
C MET A 161 -12.20 -2.32 4.53
N PHE A 162 -11.84 -2.24 5.82
CA PHE A 162 -11.73 -0.98 6.56
C PHE A 162 -10.28 -0.50 6.73
N ILE A 163 -9.32 -1.10 6.04
CA ILE A 163 -7.91 -0.70 6.12
C ILE A 163 -7.72 0.64 5.39
N THR A 164 -7.53 1.70 6.16
CA THR A 164 -7.28 3.06 5.67
C THR A 164 -6.30 3.77 6.59
N ASN A 165 -5.63 4.84 6.14
CA ASN A 165 -4.78 5.67 7.00
C ASN A 165 -3.74 4.84 7.79
N LEU A 166 -2.89 4.11 7.08
CA LEU A 166 -1.94 3.14 7.65
C LEU A 166 -0.80 3.81 8.41
N THR A 167 -1.08 4.34 9.60
CA THR A 167 -0.05 4.72 10.58
C THR A 167 0.71 3.47 11.04
N PRO A 168 1.93 3.60 11.58
CA PRO A 168 2.68 2.46 12.08
C PRO A 168 1.91 1.60 13.10
N ALA A 169 1.19 2.26 14.02
CA ALA A 169 0.36 1.56 15.01
C ALA A 169 -0.82 0.83 14.36
N HIS A 170 -1.50 1.47 13.40
CA HIS A 170 -2.61 0.85 12.68
C HIS A 170 -2.13 -0.32 11.81
N LEU A 171 -0.99 -0.20 11.14
CA LEU A 171 -0.37 -1.28 10.39
C LEU A 171 -0.07 -2.50 11.30
N SER A 172 0.50 -2.25 12.48
CA SER A 172 0.73 -3.31 13.47
C SER A 172 -0.58 -3.96 13.94
N GLU A 173 -1.65 -3.18 14.12
CA GLU A 173 -2.97 -3.70 14.49
C GLU A 173 -3.61 -4.56 13.39
N VAL A 174 -3.52 -4.10 12.14
CA VAL A 174 -3.98 -4.83 10.96
C VAL A 174 -3.34 -6.21 10.90
N PHE A 175 -2.01 -6.29 11.01
CA PHE A 175 -1.32 -7.60 11.00
C PHE A 175 -1.60 -8.44 12.24
N ARG A 176 -1.74 -7.81 13.42
CA ARG A 176 -2.12 -8.52 14.65
C ARG A 176 -3.49 -9.18 14.52
N SER A 177 -4.41 -8.57 13.77
CA SER A 177 -5.74 -9.12 13.51
C SER A 177 -5.71 -10.46 12.77
N ILE A 178 -4.66 -10.71 11.98
CA ILE A 178 -4.38 -11.99 11.32
C ILE A 178 -3.32 -12.83 12.05
N GLY A 179 -3.04 -12.51 13.32
CA GLY A 179 -2.12 -13.28 14.17
C GLY A 179 -0.64 -12.99 13.94
N ILE A 180 -0.29 -11.92 13.23
CA ILE A 180 1.10 -11.56 12.91
C ILE A 180 1.52 -10.33 13.71
N THR A 181 2.58 -10.47 14.51
CA THR A 181 3.19 -9.34 15.20
C THR A 181 4.23 -8.69 14.29
N LEU A 182 3.99 -7.42 13.93
CA LEU A 182 4.94 -6.62 13.17
C LEU A 182 6.08 -6.15 14.09
N ASP A 183 7.29 -6.65 13.85
CA ASP A 183 8.51 -6.25 14.57
C ASP A 183 9.26 -5.17 13.78
N TRP A 184 9.27 -3.94 14.27
CA TRP A 184 9.98 -2.85 13.61
C TRP A 184 11.50 -3.03 13.60
N ASP A 185 12.06 -3.77 14.56
CA ASP A 185 13.49 -4.06 14.62
C ASP A 185 13.90 -5.05 13.51
N TYR A 186 12.95 -5.81 12.93
CA TYR A 186 13.20 -6.60 11.72
C TYR A 186 13.67 -5.71 10.56
N PHE A 187 12.94 -4.62 10.29
CA PHE A 187 13.33 -3.67 9.25
C PHE A 187 14.66 -2.99 9.57
N GLY A 188 14.94 -2.80 10.86
CA GLY A 188 16.20 -2.24 11.30
C GLY A 188 17.45 -3.08 10.99
N ARG A 189 17.29 -4.38 10.74
CA ARG A 189 18.40 -5.28 10.36
C ARG A 189 18.72 -5.22 8.86
N ILE A 190 17.92 -4.50 8.08
CA ILE A 190 18.12 -4.34 6.65
C ILE A 190 19.15 -3.25 6.42
N LYS A 191 20.34 -3.63 5.93
CA LYS A 191 21.46 -2.71 5.69
C LYS A 191 21.12 -1.53 4.79
N THR A 192 20.21 -1.73 3.82
CA THR A 192 19.78 -0.65 2.92
C THR A 192 18.94 0.40 3.65
N PHE A 193 18.19 0.05 4.71
CA PHE A 193 17.55 1.05 5.57
C PHE A 193 18.54 1.79 6.45
N GLU A 194 19.55 1.11 7.02
CA GLU A 194 20.62 1.79 7.77
C GLU A 194 21.30 2.86 6.91
N ALA A 195 21.63 2.51 5.66
CA ALA A 195 22.23 3.44 4.70
C ALA A 195 21.28 4.59 4.32
N MET A 196 19.98 4.30 4.09
CA MET A 196 18.98 5.31 3.75
C MET A 196 18.78 6.34 4.87
N PHE A 197 18.72 5.89 6.12
CA PHE A 197 18.44 6.76 7.27
C PHE A 197 19.70 7.32 7.95
N GLY A 198 20.89 6.83 7.60
CA GLY A 198 22.13 7.20 8.27
C GLY A 198 22.17 6.75 9.74
N THR A 199 21.39 5.72 10.09
CA THR A 199 21.29 5.17 11.46
C THR A 199 22.22 3.97 11.63
N LYS A 200 22.48 3.59 12.89
CA LYS A 200 23.22 2.38 13.23
C LYS A 200 22.41 1.49 14.16
N GLY A 201 22.30 0.21 13.80
CA GLY A 201 21.71 -0.83 14.62
C GLY A 201 20.19 -0.95 14.48
N PRO A 202 19.63 -2.13 14.81
CA PRO A 202 18.24 -2.46 14.48
C PRO A 202 17.20 -1.50 15.08
N ARG A 203 17.37 -1.12 16.35
CA ARG A 203 16.36 -0.33 17.05
C ARG A 203 16.19 1.07 16.47
N ALA A 204 17.31 1.75 16.22
CA ALA A 204 17.31 3.11 15.68
C ALA A 204 16.74 3.13 14.25
N THR A 205 17.20 2.19 13.41
CA THR A 205 16.76 2.06 12.02
C THR A 205 15.28 1.66 11.91
N GLY A 206 14.82 0.72 12.74
CA GLY A 206 13.40 0.34 12.82
C GLY A 206 12.50 1.51 13.26
N THR A 207 12.96 2.30 14.23
CA THR A 207 12.27 3.53 14.67
C THR A 207 12.21 4.56 13.54
N ALA A 208 13.29 4.74 12.78
CA ALA A 208 13.32 5.65 11.64
C ALA A 208 12.34 5.22 10.52
N ALA A 209 12.29 3.93 10.20
CA ALA A 209 11.34 3.37 9.24
C ALA A 209 9.88 3.58 9.67
N SER A 210 9.58 3.29 10.95
CA SER A 210 8.26 3.55 11.55
C SER A 210 7.89 5.03 11.46
N ASN A 211 8.80 5.92 11.85
CA ASN A 211 8.59 7.37 11.80
C ASN A 211 8.35 7.87 10.37
N LYS A 212 9.06 7.33 9.37
CA LYS A 212 8.89 7.69 7.96
C LYS A 212 7.50 7.31 7.46
N LEU A 213 7.00 6.13 7.78
CA LEU A 213 5.61 5.76 7.46
C LEU A 213 4.60 6.67 8.17
N GLY A 214 4.82 6.98 9.45
CA GLY A 214 3.95 7.89 10.21
C GLY A 214 3.98 9.34 9.68
N GLU A 215 5.10 9.77 9.11
CA GLU A 215 5.23 11.06 8.43
C GLU A 215 4.38 11.10 7.15
N LEU A 216 4.40 10.05 6.33
CA LEU A 216 3.59 9.97 5.11
C LEU A 216 2.11 10.25 5.39
N ILE A 217 1.54 9.57 6.39
CA ILE A 217 0.12 9.72 6.73
C ILE A 217 -0.18 11.13 7.24
N ARG A 218 0.74 11.73 8.02
CA ARG A 218 0.60 13.13 8.46
C ARG A 218 0.64 14.11 7.29
N ILE A 219 1.52 13.89 6.32
CA ILE A 219 1.59 14.71 5.10
C ILE A 219 0.30 14.53 4.29
N ARG A 220 -0.15 13.30 4.05
CA ARG A 220 -1.38 13.00 3.31
C ARG A 220 -2.60 13.67 3.94
N ASN A 221 -2.76 13.57 5.25
CA ASN A 221 -3.88 14.22 5.96
C ASN A 221 -3.78 15.75 5.89
N ARG A 222 -2.57 16.31 6.00
CA ARG A 222 -2.36 17.75 5.80
C ARG A 222 -2.78 18.18 4.40
N ILE A 223 -2.41 17.44 3.35
CA ILE A 223 -2.82 17.73 1.97
C ILE A 223 -4.35 17.75 1.85
N SER A 224 -5.03 16.72 2.36
CA SER A 224 -6.48 16.60 2.32
C SER A 224 -7.22 17.73 3.05
N HIS A 225 -6.64 18.28 4.13
CA HIS A 225 -7.31 19.30 4.95
C HIS A 225 -6.91 20.75 4.64
N THR A 226 -5.72 21.00 4.08
CA THR A 226 -5.18 22.37 3.97
C THR A 226 -5.11 22.94 2.55
N GLY A 227 -5.39 22.15 1.51
CA GLY A 227 -5.62 22.59 0.11
C GLY A 227 -4.42 23.25 -0.60
N GLU A 228 -3.89 24.35 -0.06
CA GLU A 228 -2.92 25.22 -0.72
C GLU A 228 -1.68 25.53 0.15
N ASN A 229 -1.80 25.57 1.48
CA ASN A 229 -0.73 26.04 2.39
C ASN A 229 0.20 24.97 2.97
N SER A 230 0.17 23.73 2.47
CA SER A 230 1.16 22.73 2.89
C SER A 230 2.51 23.01 2.22
N SER A 231 3.24 24.00 2.74
CA SER A 231 4.65 24.22 2.42
C SER A 231 5.43 22.97 2.82
N GLY A 232 6.18 22.39 1.88
CA GLY A 232 7.12 21.30 2.18
C GLY A 232 6.90 19.97 1.47
N VAL A 233 6.07 19.90 0.42
CA VAL A 233 6.05 18.72 -0.47
C VAL A 233 6.63 19.12 -1.82
N ASP A 234 7.81 18.58 -2.12
CA ASP A 234 8.57 18.81 -3.34
C ASP A 234 8.98 17.47 -4.00
N GLU A 235 9.74 17.56 -5.09
CA GLU A 235 10.30 16.40 -5.80
C GLU A 235 11.11 15.48 -4.88
N ASN A 236 11.96 16.06 -4.02
CA ASN A 236 12.78 15.28 -3.08
C ASN A 236 11.93 14.51 -2.09
N THR A 237 10.83 15.10 -1.62
CA THR A 237 9.88 14.46 -0.72
C THR A 237 9.28 13.22 -1.38
N VAL A 238 8.75 13.34 -2.60
CA VAL A 238 8.16 12.21 -3.35
C VAL A 238 9.21 11.13 -3.60
N ASN A 239 10.38 11.50 -4.11
CA ASN A 239 11.48 10.57 -4.39
C ASN A 239 11.93 9.82 -3.11
N SER A 240 11.95 10.51 -1.96
CA SER A 240 12.29 9.87 -0.68
C SER A 240 11.29 8.79 -0.28
N TYR A 241 9.99 8.98 -0.56
CA TYR A 241 8.97 7.98 -0.28
C TYR A 241 8.97 6.84 -1.28
N VAL A 242 9.20 7.11 -2.57
CA VAL A 242 9.41 6.06 -3.58
C VAL A 242 10.57 5.16 -3.18
N ALA A 243 11.72 5.76 -2.81
CA ALA A 243 12.88 5.01 -2.37
C ALA A 243 12.59 4.20 -1.09
N PHE A 244 11.93 4.80 -0.11
CA PHE A 244 11.50 4.11 1.13
C PHE A 244 10.65 2.88 0.82
N PHE A 245 9.60 3.05 0.00
CA PHE A 245 8.67 1.97 -0.29
C PHE A 245 9.27 0.85 -1.12
N ARG A 246 10.18 1.14 -2.06
CA ARG A 246 10.93 0.11 -2.79
C ARG A 246 11.72 -0.84 -1.88
N ILE A 247 12.13 -0.38 -0.68
CA ILE A 247 12.75 -1.24 0.33
C ILE A 247 11.68 -1.84 1.25
N PHE A 248 10.73 -1.02 1.72
CA PHE A 248 9.77 -1.41 2.74
C PHE A 248 8.80 -2.50 2.29
N SER A 249 8.20 -2.37 1.09
CA SER A 249 7.14 -3.27 0.64
C SER A 249 7.57 -4.73 0.43
N PRO A 250 8.69 -5.06 -0.25
CA PRO A 250 9.10 -6.46 -0.38
C PRO A 250 9.45 -7.07 0.98
N ASN A 251 10.16 -6.33 1.84
CA ASN A 251 10.52 -6.83 3.17
C ASN A 251 9.31 -6.99 4.10
N LEU A 252 8.25 -6.19 3.92
CA LEU A 252 6.99 -6.37 4.64
C LEU A 252 6.32 -7.69 4.24
N ILE A 253 6.30 -8.00 2.94
CA ILE A 253 5.75 -9.25 2.42
C ILE A 253 6.56 -10.44 2.94
N ASP A 254 7.89 -10.38 2.85
CA ASP A 254 8.78 -11.43 3.36
C ASP A 254 8.56 -11.70 4.86
N LEU A 255 8.40 -10.63 5.66
CA LEU A 255 8.07 -10.76 7.08
C LEU A 255 6.73 -11.47 7.30
N VAL A 256 5.70 -11.09 6.54
CA VAL A 256 4.35 -11.68 6.66
C VAL A 256 4.39 -13.15 6.25
N GLU A 257 4.97 -13.47 5.10
CA GLU A 257 5.09 -14.85 4.60
C GLU A 257 5.84 -15.75 5.58
N ALA A 258 6.94 -15.25 6.16
CA ALA A 258 7.72 -16.00 7.15
C ALA A 258 6.95 -16.31 8.45
N LYS A 259 5.87 -15.56 8.73
CA LYS A 259 5.05 -15.70 9.94
C LYS A 259 3.75 -16.47 9.71
N LEU A 260 3.36 -16.72 8.46
CA LEU A 260 2.16 -17.47 8.14
C LEU A 260 2.29 -18.96 8.51
N PRO A 261 1.19 -19.61 8.91
CA PRO A 261 1.20 -21.04 9.21
C PRO A 261 1.56 -21.84 7.95
N LYS A 262 2.36 -22.91 8.11
CA LYS A 262 2.67 -23.80 6.99
C LYS A 262 1.44 -24.63 6.63
N VAL A 263 1.08 -24.66 5.35
CA VAL A 263 0.01 -25.54 4.85
C VAL A 263 0.45 -26.98 5.03
N LYS A 264 -0.30 -27.77 5.81
CA LYS A 264 -0.06 -29.21 5.91
C LYS A 264 -0.48 -29.85 4.58
N PRO A 265 0.37 -30.66 3.92
CA PRO A 265 -0.06 -31.39 2.74
C PRO A 265 -1.23 -32.29 3.14
N ILE A 266 -2.32 -32.22 2.37
CA ILE A 266 -3.45 -33.13 2.51
C ILE A 266 -2.89 -34.52 2.17
N GLY A 267 -2.62 -35.33 3.18
CA GLY A 267 -2.19 -36.72 2.99
C GLY A 267 -3.23 -37.45 2.12
N PRO A 268 -2.82 -38.42 1.29
CA PRO A 268 -3.75 -39.15 0.45
C PRO A 268 -4.84 -39.74 1.34
N LYS A 269 -6.12 -39.46 1.01
CA LYS A 269 -7.25 -40.13 1.65
C LYS A 269 -7.03 -41.62 1.49
N LYS A 270 -6.75 -42.32 2.59
CA LYS A 270 -6.80 -43.79 2.60
C LYS A 270 -8.24 -44.16 2.29
N SER A 271 -8.46 -44.60 1.06
CA SER A 271 -9.69 -45.25 0.59
C SER A 271 -9.91 -46.55 1.33
#